data_AF-A0A0A9XAL0-F1
#
_entry.id   AF-A0A0A9XAL0-F1
#
_cell.length_a   1.000
_cell.length_b   1.000
_cell.length_c   1.000
_cell.angle_alpha   90.00
_cell.angle_beta   90.00
_cell.angle_gamma   90.00
#
_symmetry.space_group_name_H-M   'P 1'
#
loop_
_entity.id
_entity.type
_entity.pdbx_description
1 polymer ?
#
loop_
_entity_poly.entity_id
_entity_poly.type
_entity_poly.pdbx_seq_one_letter_code
_entity_poly.pdbx_strand_id
1 'polypeptide(L)'
;MFLYDADDGDWGWREIKKNDHKGDEYDPVEVPKVAEDWVINAFSVSPKVGFSILESPIQYSSKRGLSARLSGPPSCRRGEQLGLRLVIHNHDAARTLVLVQVLASPSHKVVQVGRAGLVSSYSASLVGGHLQILIYVR
;
A
#
# COMPACT_ATOMS: atom_id res chain seq x y z
N MET A 1 -4.21 12.95 -21.54
CA MET A 1 -4.71 11.57 -21.69
C MET A 1 -5.05 11.10 -20.29
N PHE A 2 -6.33 11.14 -19.90
CA PHE A 2 -6.77 10.65 -18.59
C PHE A 2 -7.03 9.16 -18.73
N LEU A 3 -6.13 8.34 -18.20
CA LEU A 3 -6.36 6.91 -18.07
C LEU A 3 -7.25 6.73 -16.83
N TYR A 4 -8.53 6.44 -17.06
CA TYR A 4 -9.42 5.97 -16.01
C TYR A 4 -8.84 4.66 -15.46
N ASP A 5 -8.51 4.64 -14.18
CA ASP A 5 -8.09 3.43 -13.47
C ASP A 5 -9.34 2.60 -13.18
N ALA A 6 -9.55 1.52 -13.93
CA ALA A 6 -10.74 0.70 -13.81
C ALA A 6 -10.76 -0.20 -12.58
N ASP A 7 -9.61 -0.41 -11.93
CA ASP A 7 -9.50 -1.31 -10.78
C ASP A 7 -9.74 -0.58 -9.45
N ASP A 8 -9.29 0.68 -9.33
CA ASP A 8 -9.40 1.48 -8.10
C ASP A 8 -10.22 2.78 -8.28
N GLY A 9 -10.71 3.09 -9.48
CA GLY A 9 -11.36 4.39 -9.79
C GLY A 9 -12.71 4.63 -9.10
N ASP A 10 -13.41 3.60 -8.65
CA ASP A 10 -14.74 3.65 -8.03
C ASP A 10 -14.77 3.08 -6.60
N TRP A 11 -13.61 2.93 -5.96
CA TRP A 11 -13.46 2.33 -4.62
C TRP A 11 -14.40 2.91 -3.54
N GLY A 12 -14.78 4.18 -3.69
CA GLY A 12 -15.64 4.93 -2.79
C GLY A 12 -17.15 4.78 -3.06
N TRP A 13 -17.58 3.96 -4.04
CA TRP A 13 -18.99 3.80 -4.37
C TRP A 13 -19.75 3.07 -3.24
N ARG A 14 -20.74 3.77 -2.65
CA ARG A 14 -21.54 3.26 -1.52
C ARG A 14 -22.99 3.69 -1.60
N GLU A 15 -23.87 2.80 -1.16
CA GLU A 15 -25.27 3.10 -0.87
C GLU A 15 -25.49 2.97 0.63
N ILE A 16 -25.68 4.10 1.31
CA ILE A 16 -25.91 4.14 2.76
C ILE A 16 -27.39 4.44 2.99
N LYS A 17 -28.08 3.53 3.67
CA LYS A 17 -29.48 3.71 4.08
C LYS A 17 -29.53 4.27 5.48
N LYS A 18 -29.76 5.58 5.57
CA LYS A 18 -29.95 6.25 6.86
C LYS A 18 -31.17 5.68 7.58
N ASN A 19 -30.98 5.20 8.81
CA ASN A 19 -32.10 4.78 9.65
C ASN A 19 -32.79 5.99 10.31
N ASP A 20 -33.93 5.76 10.97
CA ASP A 20 -34.71 6.84 11.61
C ASP A 20 -34.09 7.39 12.91
N HIS A 21 -32.87 6.96 13.28
CA HIS A 21 -32.21 7.47 14.47
C HIS A 21 -31.61 8.86 14.22
N LYS A 22 -31.66 9.69 15.27
CA LYS A 22 -31.00 11.00 15.26
C LYS A 22 -29.51 10.83 15.56
N GLY A 23 -28.66 11.28 14.65
CA GLY A 23 -27.21 11.31 14.83
C GLY A 23 -26.45 11.26 13.51
N ASP A 24 -25.13 11.24 13.65
CA ASP A 24 -24.19 10.99 12.57
C ASP A 24 -23.95 9.48 12.44
N GLU A 25 -23.98 8.97 11.22
CA GLU A 25 -23.63 7.58 10.89
C GLU A 25 -22.25 7.56 10.25
N TYR A 26 -21.43 6.59 10.67
CA TYR A 26 -20.08 6.40 10.16
C TYR A 26 -20.00 5.04 9.48
N ASP A 27 -19.57 5.02 8.22
CA ASP A 27 -19.27 3.79 7.48
C ASP A 27 -17.77 3.78 7.13
N PRO A 28 -16.97 2.90 7.75
CA PRO A 28 -15.55 2.83 7.45
C PRO A 28 -15.32 2.19 6.09
N VAL A 29 -14.53 2.85 5.25
CA VAL A 29 -14.13 2.35 3.93
C VAL A 29 -12.62 2.13 3.88
N GLU A 30 -12.21 1.02 3.25
CA GLU A 30 -10.80 0.78 2.98
C GLU A 30 -10.32 1.73 1.88
N VAL A 31 -9.28 2.51 2.22
CA VAL A 31 -8.62 3.44 1.31
C VAL A 31 -7.91 2.65 0.20
N PRO A 32 -7.95 3.11 -1.06
CA PRO A 32 -7.35 2.42 -2.19
C PRO A 32 -5.84 2.32 -2.00
N LYS A 33 -5.24 1.30 -2.63
CA LYS A 33 -3.80 1.07 -2.52
C LYS A 33 -3.00 2.11 -3.31
N VAL A 34 -3.62 2.73 -4.32
CA VAL A 34 -3.03 3.78 -5.14
C VAL A 34 -2.98 5.07 -4.33
N ALA A 35 -1.80 5.70 -4.32
CA ALA A 35 -1.53 6.96 -3.63
C ALA A 35 -1.83 8.15 -4.56
N GLU A 36 -3.05 8.67 -4.50
CA GLU A 36 -3.57 9.73 -5.37
C GLU A 36 -4.39 10.74 -4.57
N ASP A 37 -4.72 11.86 -5.23
CA ASP A 37 -5.69 12.81 -4.71
C ASP A 37 -7.08 12.48 -5.30
N TRP A 38 -8.03 12.23 -4.40
CA TRP A 38 -9.39 11.79 -4.70
C TRP A 38 -10.38 12.93 -4.51
N VAL A 39 -11.41 12.93 -5.35
CA VAL A 39 -12.56 13.83 -5.26
C VAL A 39 -13.78 13.00 -4.91
N ILE A 40 -14.32 13.21 -3.72
CA ILE A 40 -15.47 12.47 -3.21
C ILE A 40 -16.71 13.35 -3.36
N ASN A 41 -17.74 12.79 -3.98
CA ASN A 41 -19.06 13.38 -4.11
C ASN A 41 -20.12 12.44 -3.53
N ALA A 42 -21.23 13.02 -3.09
CA ALA A 42 -22.36 12.26 -2.60
C ALA A 42 -23.67 12.98 -2.96
N PHE A 43 -24.71 12.19 -3.14
CA PHE A 43 -26.08 12.67 -3.25
C PHE A 43 -26.98 11.86 -2.32
N SER A 44 -28.11 12.43 -1.95
CA SER A 44 -29.12 11.80 -1.11
C SER A 44 -30.50 11.98 -1.72
N VAL A 45 -31.36 11.00 -1.46
CA VAL A 45 -32.76 11.01 -1.91
C VAL A 45 -33.64 10.66 -0.71
N SER A 46 -34.62 11.51 -0.43
CA SER A 46 -35.58 11.32 0.65
C SER A 46 -36.99 11.69 0.21
N PRO A 47 -38.03 10.92 0.62
CA PRO A 47 -39.42 11.31 0.40
C PRO A 47 -39.81 12.63 1.12
N LYS A 48 -39.10 12.99 2.20
CA LYS A 48 -39.44 14.16 3.03
C LYS A 48 -38.73 15.44 2.59
N VAL A 49 -37.46 15.32 2.18
CA VAL A 49 -36.60 16.48 1.82
C VAL A 49 -36.15 16.48 0.36
N GLY A 50 -36.55 15.49 -0.43
CA GLY A 50 -36.28 15.43 -1.87
C GLY A 50 -34.87 14.95 -2.20
N PHE A 51 -34.30 15.47 -3.29
CA PHE A 51 -32.95 15.18 -3.76
C PHE A 51 -31.99 16.28 -3.30
N SER A 52 -30.81 15.90 -2.82
CA SER A 52 -29.76 16.83 -2.46
C SER A 52 -28.39 16.29 -2.84
N ILE A 53 -27.46 17.18 -3.16
CA ILE A 53 -26.05 16.88 -3.47
C ILE A 53 -25.16 17.71 -2.54
N LEU A 54 -23.94 17.25 -2.28
CA LEU A 54 -22.96 18.06 -1.56
C LEU A 54 -22.75 19.41 -2.25
N GLU A 55 -22.75 20.50 -1.49
CA GLU A 55 -22.54 21.86 -2.02
C GLU A 55 -21.13 22.03 -2.61
N SER A 56 -20.16 21.30 -2.08
CA SER A 56 -18.81 21.22 -2.62
C SER A 56 -18.25 19.80 -2.48
N PRO A 57 -17.46 19.33 -3.46
CA PRO A 57 -16.82 18.02 -3.38
C PRO A 57 -15.78 18.00 -2.25
N ILE A 58 -15.62 16.84 -1.63
CA ILE A 58 -14.61 16.62 -0.60
C ILE A 58 -13.30 16.19 -1.30
N GLN A 59 -12.20 16.89 -1.00
CA GLN A 59 -10.87 16.49 -1.45
C GLN A 59 -10.21 15.59 -0.40
N TYR A 60 -9.71 14.44 -0.83
CA TYR A 60 -9.07 13.45 0.03
C TYR A 60 -7.79 12.93 -0.59
N SER A 61 -6.66 12.95 0.12
CA SER A 61 -5.41 12.37 -0.38
C SER A 61 -5.16 11.01 0.25
N SER A 62 -4.98 9.97 -0.58
CA SER A 62 -4.54 8.64 -0.11
C SER A 62 -3.02 8.51 -0.06
N LYS A 63 -2.28 9.59 -0.36
CA LYS A 63 -0.82 9.63 -0.30
C LYS A 63 -0.34 9.36 1.12
N ARG A 64 0.51 8.34 1.25
CA ARG A 64 1.17 7.99 2.51
C ARG A 64 2.55 8.61 2.53
N GLY A 65 2.98 9.17 3.66
CA GLY A 65 4.31 9.76 3.81
C GLY A 65 5.45 8.78 3.45
N LEU A 66 5.25 7.49 3.73
CA LEU A 66 6.15 6.42 3.31
C LEU A 66 5.37 5.28 2.65
N SER A 67 5.84 4.79 1.51
CA SER A 67 5.29 3.60 0.85
C SER A 67 6.39 2.60 0.48
N ALA A 68 6.01 1.32 0.41
CA ALA A 68 6.91 0.24 0.03
C ALA A 68 6.22 -0.72 -0.94
N ARG A 69 6.93 -1.12 -2.01
CA ARG A 69 6.45 -2.06 -3.01
C ARG A 69 7.46 -3.18 -3.19
N LEU A 70 7.03 -4.41 -2.91
CA LEU A 70 7.80 -5.62 -3.20
C LEU A 70 7.41 -6.14 -4.58
N SER A 71 8.40 -6.46 -5.39
CA SER A 71 8.24 -7.04 -6.73
C SER A 71 9.10 -8.28 -6.87
N GLY A 72 8.57 -9.28 -7.56
CA GLY A 72 9.20 -10.58 -7.72
C GLY A 72 8.29 -11.54 -8.50
N PRO A 73 8.75 -12.76 -8.76
CA PRO A 73 7.93 -13.77 -9.41
C PRO A 73 6.74 -14.16 -8.52
N PRO A 74 5.53 -14.38 -9.08
CA PRO A 74 4.33 -14.69 -8.32
C PRO A 74 4.35 -16.09 -7.70
N SER A 75 5.17 -16.98 -8.24
CA SER A 75 5.38 -18.33 -7.74
C SER A 75 6.82 -18.78 -7.99
N CYS A 76 7.25 -19.79 -7.24
CA CYS A 76 8.59 -20.37 -7.35
C CYS A 76 8.54 -21.86 -7.03
N ARG A 77 9.61 -22.58 -7.37
CA ARG A 77 9.78 -23.98 -6.98
C ARG A 77 10.70 -24.10 -5.78
N ARG A 78 10.47 -25.12 -4.97
CA ARG A 78 11.32 -25.44 -3.83
C ARG A 78 12.75 -25.71 -4.30
N GLY A 79 13.71 -25.02 -3.69
CA GLY A 79 15.13 -25.12 -4.02
C GLY A 79 15.64 -24.06 -5.00
N GLU A 80 14.75 -23.24 -5.57
CA GLU A 80 15.16 -22.10 -6.39
C GLU A 80 15.68 -20.94 -5.53
N GLN A 81 16.69 -20.23 -6.04
CA GLN A 81 17.11 -18.93 -5.54
C GLN A 81 16.38 -17.84 -6.31
N LEU A 82 15.75 -16.91 -5.58
CA LEU A 82 14.91 -15.86 -6.16
C LEU A 82 15.44 -14.48 -5.78
N GLY A 83 15.34 -13.55 -6.74
CA GLY A 83 15.51 -12.13 -6.49
C GLY A 83 14.17 -11.47 -6.21
N LEU A 84 14.04 -10.82 -5.06
CA LEU A 84 12.93 -9.91 -4.77
C LEU A 84 13.46 -8.48 -4.73
N ARG A 85 12.73 -7.55 -5.34
CA ARG A 85 13.07 -6.13 -5.34
C ARG A 85 12.06 -5.37 -4.50
N LEU A 86 12.55 -4.81 -3.39
CA LEU A 86 11.82 -3.86 -2.56
C LEU A 86 12.14 -2.43 -3.01
N VAL A 87 11.12 -1.66 -3.34
CA VAL A 87 11.20 -0.22 -3.61
C VAL A 87 10.53 0.51 -2.46
N ILE A 88 11.24 1.43 -1.81
CA ILE A 88 10.71 2.27 -0.75
C ILE A 88 10.70 3.71 -1.27
N HIS A 89 9.57 4.39 -1.12
CA HIS A 89 9.39 5.76 -1.53
C HIS A 89 9.02 6.63 -0.33
N ASN A 90 9.76 7.71 -0.14
CA ASN A 90 9.43 8.76 0.81
C ASN A 90 8.71 9.88 0.06
N HIS A 91 7.45 10.13 0.42
CA HIS A 91 6.63 11.19 -0.16
C HIS A 91 6.67 12.46 0.69
N ASP A 92 7.26 12.39 1.89
CA ASP A 92 7.44 13.54 2.76
C ASP A 92 8.70 14.34 2.41
N ALA A 93 8.68 15.64 2.70
CA ALA A 93 9.85 16.50 2.51
C ALA A 93 10.99 16.20 3.52
N ALA A 94 10.65 15.59 4.65
CA ALA A 94 11.60 15.22 5.68
C ALA A 94 12.32 13.92 5.29
N ARG A 95 13.63 13.86 5.52
CA ARG A 95 14.41 12.65 5.28
C ARG A 95 14.09 11.62 6.36
N THR A 96 13.88 10.37 5.93
CA THR A 96 13.39 9.31 6.83
C THR A 96 14.38 8.16 6.90
N LEU A 97 14.67 7.74 8.13
CA LEU A 97 15.44 6.53 8.40
C LEU A 97 14.47 5.35 8.55
N VAL A 98 14.59 4.37 7.67
CA VAL A 98 13.66 3.23 7.57
C VAL A 98 14.37 1.94 7.98
N LEU A 99 13.83 1.25 8.98
CA LEU A 99 14.27 -0.09 9.34
C LEU A 99 13.44 -1.13 8.55
N VAL A 100 14.08 -1.81 7.62
CA VAL A 100 13.50 -2.93 6.88
C VAL A 100 13.85 -4.22 7.60
N GLN A 101 12.85 -5.00 7.97
CA GLN A 101 13.05 -6.29 8.61
C GLN A 101 12.53 -7.43 7.73
N VAL A 102 13.40 -8.36 7.37
CA VAL A 102 13.01 -9.65 6.82
C VAL A 102 12.75 -10.58 8.00
N LEU A 103 11.51 -11.03 8.14
CA LEU A 103 11.12 -11.92 9.23
C LEU A 103 11.71 -13.31 9.04
N ALA A 104 12.10 -13.95 10.14
CA ALA A 104 12.55 -15.32 10.14
C ALA A 104 11.44 -16.23 9.60
N SER A 105 11.83 -17.22 8.78
CA SER A 105 10.92 -18.22 8.25
C SER A 105 11.57 -19.61 8.32
N PRO A 106 10.83 -20.66 8.70
CA PRO A 106 11.35 -22.02 8.65
C PRO A 106 11.46 -22.55 7.21
N SER A 107 10.77 -21.93 6.24
CA SER A 107 10.70 -22.41 4.86
C SER A 107 11.65 -21.72 3.89
N HIS A 108 12.28 -20.61 4.29
CA HIS A 108 13.16 -19.82 3.42
C HIS A 108 14.41 -19.36 4.16
N LYS A 109 15.51 -19.21 3.43
CA LYS A 109 16.75 -18.58 3.90
C LYS A 109 17.09 -17.43 2.99
N VAL A 110 17.80 -16.44 3.52
CA VAL A 110 18.21 -15.25 2.77
C VAL A 110 19.66 -15.43 2.33
N VAL A 111 19.94 -15.09 1.06
CA VAL A 111 21.32 -15.02 0.56
C VAL A 111 22.02 -13.81 1.18
N GLN A 112 23.08 -14.07 1.92
CA GLN A 112 23.91 -13.00 2.48
C GLN A 112 24.92 -12.54 1.45
N VAL A 113 24.88 -11.24 1.16
CA VAL A 113 25.90 -10.58 0.34
C VAL A 113 27.15 -10.35 1.19
N GLY A 114 28.29 -10.84 0.70
CA GLY A 114 29.58 -10.70 1.38
C GLY A 114 30.13 -9.28 1.33
N ARG A 115 31.31 -9.09 1.92
CA ARG A 115 32.06 -7.84 1.78
C ARG A 115 32.30 -7.53 0.29
N ALA A 116 32.24 -6.25 -0.07
CA ALA A 116 32.38 -5.76 -1.44
C ALA A 116 31.30 -6.23 -2.44
N GLY A 117 30.15 -6.73 -1.97
CA GLY A 117 29.05 -7.10 -2.86
C GLY A 117 29.19 -8.48 -3.52
N LEU A 118 30.19 -9.27 -3.11
CA LEU A 118 30.48 -10.57 -3.72
C LEU A 118 29.53 -11.67 -3.20
N VAL A 119 28.99 -12.45 -4.12
CA VAL A 119 28.15 -13.62 -3.86
C VAL A 119 28.57 -14.75 -4.81
N SER A 120 28.77 -15.95 -4.27
CA SER A 120 29.03 -17.16 -5.08
C SER A 120 27.73 -17.71 -5.65
N SER A 121 27.69 -18.04 -6.95
CA SER A 121 26.50 -18.59 -7.60
C SER A 121 26.13 -20.01 -7.15
N TYR A 122 27.11 -20.82 -6.70
CA TYR A 122 26.89 -22.23 -6.35
C TYR A 122 27.17 -22.56 -4.88
N SER A 123 27.65 -21.57 -4.11
CA SER A 123 27.96 -21.69 -2.68
C SER A 123 27.68 -20.39 -1.94
N ALA A 124 26.55 -19.75 -2.27
CA ALA A 124 26.09 -18.56 -1.57
C ALA A 124 25.93 -18.85 -0.07
N SER A 125 26.40 -17.92 0.77
CA SER A 125 26.18 -18.01 2.20
C SER A 125 24.71 -17.71 2.52
N LEU A 126 24.07 -18.59 3.28
CA LEU A 126 22.65 -18.50 3.62
C LEU A 126 22.49 -18.15 5.09
N VAL A 127 21.71 -17.11 5.36
CA VAL A 127 21.36 -16.68 6.71
C VAL A 127 19.91 -17.03 6.99
N GLY A 128 19.68 -17.60 8.17
CA GLY A 128 18.36 -17.74 8.77
C GLY A 128 18.14 -16.72 9.88
N GLY A 129 16.90 -16.63 10.37
CA GLY A 129 16.53 -15.69 11.41
C GLY A 129 16.07 -14.34 10.88
N HIS A 130 15.90 -13.37 11.79
CA HIS A 130 15.49 -12.02 11.44
C HIS A 130 16.68 -11.24 10.88
N LEU A 131 16.51 -10.66 9.69
CA LEU A 131 17.49 -9.75 9.11
C LEU A 131 16.95 -8.33 9.19
N GLN A 132 17.76 -7.40 9.66
CA GLN A 132 17.42 -5.98 9.77
C GLN A 132 18.37 -5.18 8.91
N ILE A 133 17.81 -4.29 8.09
CA ILE A 133 18.55 -3.38 7.21
C ILE A 133 18.04 -1.98 7.51
N LEU A 134 18.96 -1.09 7.90
CA LEU A 134 18.65 0.31 8.09
C LEU A 134 18.98 1.07 6.81
N ILE A 135 17.98 1.74 6.24
CA ILE A 135 18.08 2.45 4.96
C ILE A 135 17.72 3.91 5.20
N TYR A 136 18.50 4.80 4.59
CA TYR A 136 18.20 6.22 4.57
C TYR A 136 17.47 6.57 3.27
N VAL A 137 16.24 7.06 3.37
CA VAL A 137 15.42 7.43 2.21
C VAL A 137 15.22 8.95 2.24
N ARG A 138 15.50 9.58 1.10
CA ARG A 138 15.24 11.00 0.90
C ARG A 138 13.88 11.18 0.29
#